data_AF-A0A5C8EM30-F1
#
_entry.id   AF-A0A5C8EM30-F1
#
_cell.length_a   1.000
_cell.length_b   1.000
_cell.length_c   1.000
_cell.angle_alpha   90.00
_cell.angle_beta   90.00
_cell.angle_gamma   90.00
#
_symmetry.space_group_name_H-M   'P 1'
#
loop_
_entity.id
_entity.type
_entity.pdbx_description
1 polymer ?
#
loop_
_entity_poly.entity_id
_entity_poly.type
_entity_poly.pdbx_seq_one_letter_code
_entity_poly.pdbx_strand_id
1 'polypeptide(L)'
;MITNKNYVEQYKILNDKNKFYYESNLSIFNMVNEISLFIDYLKPKNILDYGCGNGVLLKLLRHKYTKINIDGYDPAIKEFSIIPNNHYDMIINTDVLEHIPKSDIADVVNHIKSLSNNVFFCLHHGKAWTILPNGENAHITIEPKEWYHNLMKKYFDIIIPLNARNPINSIVITFNINKTIFNKYKKILNLDINDNLQIKYIFGKKITKKQMQKITKYIPIKFIKNFLTSGFIDLTDINIIKSIS
;
A
#
# COMPACT_ATOMS: atom_id res chain seq x y z
N MET A 1 11.09 2.71 -17.37
CA MET A 1 10.20 3.88 -17.20
C MET A 1 9.04 3.74 -18.17
N ILE A 2 7.84 4.19 -17.81
CA ILE A 2 6.65 4.10 -18.68
C ILE A 2 6.91 4.94 -19.94
N THR A 3 6.92 4.29 -21.10
CA THR A 3 7.23 4.94 -22.39
C THR A 3 5.97 5.54 -22.98
N ASN A 4 4.81 4.93 -22.72
CA ASN A 4 3.53 5.42 -23.17
C ASN A 4 2.95 6.48 -22.21
N LYS A 5 3.31 7.74 -22.44
CA LYS A 5 2.83 8.90 -21.67
C LYS A 5 1.31 9.06 -21.68
N ASN A 6 0.60 8.47 -22.66
CA ASN A 6 -0.85 8.56 -22.74
C ASN A 6 -1.53 7.90 -21.52
N TYR A 7 -1.00 6.79 -21.02
CA TYR A 7 -1.57 6.10 -19.85
C TYR A 7 -1.44 6.92 -18.56
N VAL A 8 -0.26 7.52 -18.31
CA VAL A 8 -0.05 8.40 -17.16
C VAL A 8 -1.03 9.58 -17.19
N GLU A 9 -1.32 10.11 -18.38
CA GLU A 9 -2.28 11.20 -18.55
C GLU A 9 -3.71 10.77 -18.22
N GLN A 10 -4.13 9.54 -18.57
CA GLN A 10 -5.45 9.01 -18.17
C GLN A 10 -5.63 9.01 -16.65
N TYR A 11 -4.59 8.62 -15.91
CA TYR A 11 -4.62 8.64 -14.44
C TYR A 11 -4.64 10.06 -13.88
N LYS A 12 -3.89 11.01 -14.47
CA LYS A 12 -3.96 12.42 -14.07
C LYS A 12 -5.37 12.98 -14.24
N ILE A 13 -6.00 12.74 -15.39
CA ILE A 13 -7.38 13.16 -15.67
C ILE A 13 -8.35 12.52 -14.66
N LEU A 14 -8.17 11.22 -14.36
CA LEU A 14 -9.00 10.53 -13.38
C LEU A 14 -8.86 11.16 -11.98
N ASN A 15 -7.65 11.47 -11.54
CA ASN A 15 -7.37 12.07 -10.24
C ASN A 15 -7.91 13.51 -10.14
N ASP A 16 -7.79 14.31 -11.19
CA ASP A 16 -8.33 15.66 -11.24
C ASP A 16 -9.87 15.67 -11.17
N LYS A 17 -10.53 14.72 -11.84
CA LYS A 17 -11.99 14.56 -11.80
C LYS A 17 -12.48 13.98 -10.47
N ASN A 18 -11.72 13.04 -9.90
CA ASN A 18 -12.06 12.34 -8.67
C ASN A 18 -11.12 12.76 -7.54
N LYS A 19 -11.15 14.03 -7.17
CA LYS A 19 -10.38 14.61 -6.04
C LYS A 19 -10.59 13.90 -4.68
N PHE A 20 -11.56 12.98 -4.62
CA PHE A 20 -11.92 12.15 -3.47
C PHE A 20 -11.82 10.64 -3.75
N TYR A 21 -10.98 10.18 -4.68
CA TYR A 21 -10.72 8.74 -4.84
C TYR A 21 -9.92 8.22 -3.63
N TYR A 22 -10.66 8.04 -2.54
CA TYR A 22 -10.23 7.43 -1.30
C TYR A 22 -10.96 6.11 -1.18
N GLU A 23 -10.55 5.11 -1.97
CA GLU A 23 -10.91 3.72 -1.67
C GLU A 23 -10.03 3.22 -0.52
N SER A 24 -10.20 3.88 0.62
CA SER A 24 -9.60 3.47 1.86
C SER A 24 -10.53 2.44 2.51
N ASN A 25 -10.50 1.24 1.96
CA ASN A 25 -11.23 0.12 2.51
C ASN A 25 -10.44 -0.49 3.67
N LEU A 26 -11.10 -1.30 4.49
CA LEU A 26 -10.52 -2.07 5.60
C LEU A 26 -9.23 -2.83 5.23
N SER A 27 -9.06 -3.12 3.93
CA SER A 27 -7.85 -3.66 3.30
C SER A 27 -6.58 -2.85 3.56
N ILE A 28 -6.64 -1.51 3.63
CA ILE A 28 -5.44 -0.68 3.80
C ILE A 28 -4.79 -0.90 5.17
N PHE A 29 -5.58 -1.11 6.22
CA PHE A 29 -5.07 -1.37 7.55
C PHE A 29 -4.43 -2.76 7.68
N ASN A 30 -4.97 -3.76 6.97
CA ASN A 30 -4.29 -5.05 6.84
C ASN A 30 -2.94 -4.90 6.15
N MET A 31 -2.90 -4.16 5.04
CA MET A 31 -1.69 -3.87 4.29
C MET A 31 -0.62 -3.25 5.20
N VAL A 32 -1.00 -2.25 6.02
CA VAL A 32 -0.09 -1.64 7.00
C VAL A 32 0.49 -2.68 7.95
N ASN A 33 -0.29 -3.62 8.48
CA ASN A 33 0.21 -4.64 9.41
C ASN A 33 1.13 -5.65 8.73
N GLU A 34 0.79 -6.08 7.52
CA GLU A 34 1.62 -6.97 6.71
C GLU A 34 2.98 -6.32 6.39
N ILE A 35 2.96 -5.08 5.90
CA ILE A 35 4.17 -4.30 5.61
C ILE A 35 4.98 -4.02 6.88
N SER A 36 4.31 -3.67 7.99
CA SER A 36 4.97 -3.37 9.28
C SER A 36 5.82 -4.53 9.78
N LEU A 37 5.38 -5.78 9.58
CA LEU A 37 6.18 -6.95 9.95
C LEU A 37 7.56 -6.93 9.27
N PHE A 38 7.60 -6.54 7.99
CA PHE A 38 8.82 -6.50 7.21
C PHE A 38 9.65 -5.25 7.49
N ILE A 39 9.02 -4.09 7.73
CA ILE A 39 9.72 -2.89 8.22
C ILE A 39 10.42 -3.17 9.55
N ASP A 40 9.73 -3.79 10.50
CA ASP A 40 10.29 -4.10 11.82
C ASP A 40 11.42 -5.13 11.74
N TYR A 41 11.36 -6.03 10.75
CA TYR A 41 12.37 -7.05 10.50
C TYR A 41 13.62 -6.48 9.83
N LEU A 42 13.45 -5.71 8.76
CA LEU A 42 14.55 -5.15 7.96
C LEU A 42 15.16 -3.89 8.60
N LYS A 43 14.38 -3.16 9.40
CA LYS A 43 14.75 -1.87 10.01
C LYS A 43 15.31 -0.86 9.00
N PRO A 44 14.60 -0.59 7.87
CA PRO A 44 15.05 0.37 6.88
C PRO A 44 15.10 1.78 7.49
N LYS A 45 16.05 2.60 7.03
CA LYS A 45 16.12 4.04 7.34
C LYS A 45 15.34 4.86 6.32
N ASN A 46 15.32 4.43 5.06
CA ASN A 46 14.53 5.04 4.00
C ASN A 46 13.65 4.01 3.27
N ILE A 47 12.39 4.37 3.04
CA ILE A 47 11.39 3.56 2.32
C ILE A 47 10.81 4.39 1.18
N LEU A 48 10.54 3.74 0.05
CA LEU A 48 9.73 4.32 -1.03
C LEU A 48 8.42 3.54 -1.19
N ASP A 49 7.29 4.25 -1.13
CA ASP A 49 5.98 3.78 -1.60
C ASP A 49 5.88 4.08 -3.10
N TYR A 50 6.19 3.09 -3.93
CA TYR A 50 6.27 3.21 -5.39
C TYR A 50 4.91 2.93 -6.01
N GLY A 51 4.30 3.94 -6.63
CA GLY A 51 2.90 3.97 -7.06
C GLY A 51 1.96 4.33 -5.91
N CYS A 52 2.32 5.32 -5.09
CA CYS A 52 1.60 5.63 -3.84
C CYS A 52 0.20 6.23 -4.03
N GLY A 53 -0.20 6.56 -5.27
CA GLY A 53 -1.44 7.28 -5.57
C GLY A 53 -1.60 8.52 -4.68
N ASN A 54 -2.79 8.69 -4.10
CA ASN A 54 -3.10 9.80 -3.19
C ASN A 54 -2.37 9.75 -1.83
N GLY A 55 -1.49 8.77 -1.60
CA GLY A 55 -0.59 8.70 -0.45
C GLY A 55 -1.25 8.24 0.86
N VAL A 56 -2.35 7.47 0.79
CA VAL A 56 -3.05 6.98 2.00
C VAL A 56 -2.15 6.04 2.80
N LEU A 57 -1.53 5.05 2.15
CA LEU A 57 -0.59 4.11 2.77
C LEU A 57 0.62 4.84 3.35
N LEU A 58 1.26 5.68 2.52
CA LEU A 58 2.34 6.58 2.90
C LEU A 58 2.05 7.35 4.20
N LYS A 59 0.90 8.03 4.31
CA LYS A 59 0.53 8.80 5.50
C LYS A 59 0.40 7.92 6.75
N LEU A 60 -0.22 6.74 6.63
CA LEU A 60 -0.35 5.79 7.74
C LEU A 60 1.00 5.26 8.21
N LEU A 61 1.90 4.92 7.28
CA LEU A 61 3.23 4.44 7.60
C LEU A 61 4.10 5.54 8.23
N ARG A 62 4.08 6.77 7.69
CA ARG A 62 4.80 7.93 8.27
C ARG A 62 4.36 8.21 9.70
N HIS A 63 3.06 8.07 9.98
CA HIS A 63 2.55 8.25 11.34
C HIS A 63 3.07 7.17 12.30
N LYS A 64 3.06 5.90 11.86
CA LYS A 64 3.53 4.77 12.68
C LYS A 64 5.05 4.79 12.90
N TYR A 65 5.80 5.20 11.88
CA TYR A 65 7.25 5.13 11.84
C TYR A 65 7.88 6.52 11.75
N THR A 66 7.75 7.31 12.81
CA THR A 66 8.19 8.72 12.87
C THR A 66 9.70 8.93 12.71
N LYS A 67 10.51 7.87 12.81
CA LYS A 67 11.98 7.90 12.70
C LYS A 67 12.51 7.34 11.37
N ILE A 68 11.63 6.85 10.49
CA ILE A 68 12.00 6.32 9.17
C ILE A 68 11.63 7.38 8.13
N ASN A 69 12.54 7.67 7.21
CA ASN A 69 12.17 8.48 6.05
C ASN A 69 11.32 7.64 5.10
N ILE A 70 10.07 8.01 4.87
CA ILE A 70 9.19 7.27 3.96
C ILE A 70 8.77 8.25 2.88
N ASP A 71 9.17 8.01 1.64
CA ASP A 71 8.80 8.82 0.48
C ASP A 71 7.70 8.14 -0.32
N GLY A 72 6.97 8.92 -1.12
CA GLY A 72 6.00 8.42 -2.08
C GLY A 72 6.40 8.81 -3.49
N TYR A 73 6.13 7.92 -4.43
CA TYR A 73 6.27 8.20 -5.86
C TYR A 73 5.03 7.76 -6.62
N ASP A 74 4.47 8.64 -7.43
CA ASP A 74 3.44 8.31 -8.40
C ASP A 74 3.49 9.32 -9.56
N PRO A 75 3.79 8.90 -10.81
CA PRO A 75 3.92 9.82 -11.94
C PRO A 75 2.60 10.50 -12.33
N ALA A 76 1.45 9.99 -11.89
CA ALA A 76 0.13 10.57 -12.12
C ALA A 76 -0.33 11.51 -11.01
N ILE A 77 0.47 11.71 -9.96
CA ILE A 77 0.16 12.62 -8.84
C ILE A 77 1.24 13.69 -8.77
N LYS A 78 0.84 14.96 -8.94
CA LYS A 78 1.78 16.09 -9.05
C LYS A 78 2.75 16.14 -7.87
N GLU A 79 2.25 15.98 -6.66
CA GLU A 79 2.99 16.04 -5.40
C GLU A 79 3.99 14.87 -5.22
N PHE A 80 3.76 13.75 -5.89
CA PHE A 80 4.59 12.54 -5.82
C PHE A 80 5.27 12.19 -7.14
N SER A 81 5.25 13.11 -8.12
CA SER A 81 5.74 12.84 -9.48
C SER A 81 7.27 12.69 -9.59
N ILE A 82 8.01 12.96 -8.52
CA ILE A 82 9.47 12.93 -8.47
C ILE A 82 9.92 12.04 -7.33
N ILE A 83 10.85 11.13 -7.61
CA ILE A 83 11.55 10.35 -6.57
C ILE A 83 12.66 11.23 -5.98
N PRO A 84 12.65 11.50 -4.67
CA PRO A 84 13.61 12.42 -4.05
C PRO A 84 15.00 11.81 -3.82
N ASN A 85 15.10 10.47 -3.75
CA ASN A 85 16.36 9.76 -3.50
C ASN A 85 16.68 8.75 -4.61
N ASN A 86 17.95 8.48 -4.83
CA ASN A 86 18.42 7.48 -5.81
C ASN A 86 18.57 6.05 -5.23
N HIS A 87 18.37 5.87 -3.92
CA HIS A 87 18.46 4.58 -3.25
C HIS A 87 17.53 4.50 -2.04
N TYR A 88 16.95 3.31 -1.81
CA TYR A 88 16.09 3.00 -0.67
C TYR A 88 16.43 1.64 -0.07
N ASP A 89 16.38 1.53 1.26
CA ASP A 89 16.60 0.30 2.01
C ASP A 89 15.44 -0.69 1.82
N MET A 90 14.24 -0.19 1.50
CA MET A 90 13.06 -0.99 1.18
C MET A 90 12.11 -0.23 0.22
N ILE A 91 11.50 -0.94 -0.72
CA ILE A 91 10.41 -0.43 -1.55
C ILE A 91 9.12 -1.19 -1.24
N ILE A 92 8.02 -0.46 -1.19
CA ILE A 92 6.66 -0.97 -1.14
C ILE A 92 6.03 -0.69 -2.51
N ASN A 93 5.46 -1.71 -3.15
CA ASN A 93 4.78 -1.57 -4.43
C ASN A 93 3.46 -2.35 -4.38
N THR A 94 2.33 -1.64 -4.28
CA THR A 94 1.02 -2.26 -4.06
C THR A 94 0.00 -1.72 -5.04
N ASP A 95 -0.63 -2.61 -5.83
CA ASP A 95 -1.67 -2.22 -6.81
C ASP A 95 -1.11 -1.26 -7.88
N VAL A 96 -0.05 -1.69 -8.58
CA VAL A 96 0.70 -0.87 -9.54
C VAL A 96 1.01 -1.58 -10.85
N LEU A 97 1.64 -2.77 -10.82
CA LEU A 97 2.14 -3.42 -12.04
C LEU A 97 1.03 -3.81 -13.04
N GLU A 98 -0.16 -4.09 -12.54
CA GLU A 98 -1.40 -4.35 -13.28
C GLU A 98 -1.91 -3.11 -14.05
N HIS A 99 -1.50 -1.91 -13.63
CA HIS A 99 -1.81 -0.65 -14.28
C HIS A 99 -0.78 -0.26 -15.36
N ILE A 100 0.33 -0.99 -15.46
CA ILE A 100 1.41 -0.70 -16.39
C ILE A 100 1.20 -1.51 -17.67
N PRO A 101 1.36 -0.92 -18.88
CA PRO A 101 1.26 -1.67 -20.12
C PRO A 101 2.27 -2.81 -20.16
N LYS A 102 1.87 -3.99 -20.65
CA LYS A 102 2.73 -5.18 -20.66
C LYS A 102 4.11 -4.97 -21.28
N SER A 103 4.23 -4.08 -22.28
CA SER A 103 5.50 -3.68 -22.91
C SER A 103 6.46 -2.98 -21.95
N ASP A 104 5.93 -2.27 -20.95
CA ASP A 104 6.68 -1.34 -20.10
C ASP A 104 6.93 -1.91 -18.69
N ILE A 105 6.25 -2.99 -18.28
CA ILE A 105 6.39 -3.58 -16.94
C ILE A 105 7.84 -3.97 -16.67
N ALA A 106 8.52 -4.56 -17.66
CA ALA A 106 9.93 -4.94 -17.54
C ALA A 106 10.81 -3.74 -17.11
N ASP A 107 10.62 -2.59 -17.74
CA ASP A 107 11.38 -1.39 -17.42
C ASP A 107 10.98 -0.76 -16.08
N VAL A 108 9.72 -0.92 -15.65
CA VAL A 108 9.26 -0.49 -14.32
C VAL A 108 9.87 -1.37 -13.23
N VAL A 109 9.86 -2.69 -13.41
CA VAL A 109 10.48 -3.64 -12.45
C VAL A 109 11.99 -3.41 -12.40
N ASN A 110 12.65 -3.18 -13.53
CA ASN A 110 14.07 -2.82 -13.57
C ASN A 110 14.36 -1.51 -12.83
N HIS A 111 13.50 -0.50 -12.99
CA HIS A 111 13.63 0.76 -12.26
C HIS A 111 13.49 0.57 -10.75
N ILE A 112 12.48 -0.18 -10.30
CA ILE A 112 12.31 -0.55 -8.88
C ILE A 112 13.57 -1.26 -8.37
N LYS A 113 14.09 -2.24 -9.13
CA LYS A 113 15.30 -2.99 -8.79
C LYS A 113 16.55 -2.10 -8.70
N SER A 114 16.62 -1.04 -9.51
CA SER A 114 17.74 -0.08 -9.47
C SER A 114 17.74 0.78 -8.20
N LEU A 115 16.56 0.99 -7.60
CA LEU A 115 16.38 1.80 -6.40
C LEU A 115 16.53 0.97 -5.12
N SER A 116 16.16 -0.32 -5.11
CA SER A 116 16.33 -1.21 -3.96
C SER A 116 16.42 -2.69 -4.34
N ASN A 117 17.15 -3.46 -3.52
CA ASN A 117 17.13 -4.92 -3.55
C ASN A 117 15.97 -5.51 -2.73
N ASN A 118 15.45 -4.77 -1.74
CA ASN A 118 14.43 -5.25 -0.82
C ASN A 118 13.08 -4.64 -1.19
N VAL A 119 12.19 -5.45 -1.74
CA VAL A 119 10.90 -4.98 -2.24
C VAL A 119 9.79 -5.88 -1.71
N PHE A 120 8.72 -5.25 -1.26
CA PHE A 120 7.43 -5.88 -0.99
C PHE A 120 6.49 -5.53 -2.15
N PHE A 121 6.09 -6.55 -2.92
CA PHE A 121 5.11 -6.43 -3.99
C PHE A 121 3.77 -6.99 -3.52
N CYS A 122 2.69 -6.25 -3.75
CA CYS A 122 1.32 -6.74 -3.72
C CYS A 122 0.71 -6.57 -5.12
N LEU A 123 0.43 -7.69 -5.79
CA LEU A 123 -0.01 -7.76 -7.18
C LEU A 123 -1.49 -8.15 -7.23
N HIS A 124 -2.29 -7.48 -8.04
CA HIS A 124 -3.68 -7.85 -8.32
C HIS A 124 -3.80 -8.63 -9.64
N HIS A 125 -4.62 -9.70 -9.65
CA HIS A 125 -4.79 -10.60 -10.79
C HIS A 125 -6.21 -10.60 -11.40
N GLY A 126 -7.02 -9.60 -11.03
CA GLY A 126 -8.36 -9.39 -11.59
C GLY A 126 -8.52 -8.01 -12.23
N LYS A 127 -9.68 -7.78 -12.85
CA LYS A 127 -10.06 -6.46 -13.38
C LYS A 127 -10.24 -5.45 -12.26
N ALA A 128 -9.91 -4.19 -12.54
CA ALA A 128 -10.26 -3.07 -11.68
C ALA A 128 -11.78 -2.83 -11.74
N TRP A 129 -12.33 -2.26 -10.67
CA TRP A 129 -13.64 -1.59 -10.72
C TRP A 129 -13.57 -0.31 -11.56
N THR A 130 -12.42 0.35 -11.54
CA THR A 130 -12.18 1.62 -12.21
C THR A 130 -12.07 1.46 -13.73
N ILE A 131 -12.81 2.32 -14.44
CA ILE A 131 -12.69 2.53 -15.89
C ILE A 131 -12.02 3.88 -16.11
N LEU A 132 -11.00 3.90 -16.95
CA LEU A 132 -10.23 5.10 -17.29
C LEU A 132 -11.05 6.03 -18.21
N PRO A 133 -10.69 7.32 -18.30
CA PRO A 133 -11.42 8.27 -19.15
C PRO A 133 -11.46 7.90 -20.64
N ASN A 134 -10.49 7.12 -21.12
CA ASN A 134 -10.46 6.57 -22.48
C ASN A 134 -11.37 5.33 -22.67
N GLY A 135 -12.07 4.86 -21.64
CA GLY A 135 -12.98 3.71 -21.67
C GLY A 135 -12.33 2.36 -21.38
N GLU A 136 -11.02 2.29 -21.20
CA GLU A 136 -10.31 1.06 -20.85
C GLU A 136 -10.43 0.72 -19.35
N ASN A 137 -10.27 -0.56 -18.99
CA ASN A 137 -10.15 -0.93 -17.58
C ASN A 137 -8.81 -0.45 -17.01
N ALA A 138 -8.78 0.05 -15.77
CA ALA A 138 -7.53 0.54 -15.18
C ALA A 138 -6.48 -0.58 -15.00
N HIS A 139 -6.89 -1.83 -14.77
CA HIS A 139 -5.97 -2.98 -14.81
C HIS A 139 -5.81 -3.43 -16.26
N ILE A 140 -4.83 -2.84 -16.94
CA ILE A 140 -4.55 -3.11 -18.36
C ILE A 140 -3.68 -4.35 -18.56
N THR A 141 -2.90 -4.75 -17.56
CA THR A 141 -2.12 -6.00 -17.58
C THR A 141 -2.60 -6.93 -16.49
N ILE A 142 -3.41 -7.91 -16.86
CA ILE A 142 -3.93 -8.93 -15.95
C ILE A 142 -3.30 -10.26 -16.33
N GLU A 143 -2.34 -10.69 -15.55
CA GLU A 143 -1.56 -11.91 -15.79
C GLU A 143 -1.55 -12.81 -14.54
N PRO A 144 -1.38 -14.13 -14.69
CA PRO A 144 -1.29 -15.04 -13.56
C PRO A 144 -0.02 -14.79 -12.72
N LYS A 145 -0.03 -15.27 -11.48
CA LYS A 145 1.06 -15.11 -10.49
C LYS A 145 2.41 -15.52 -11.06
N GLU A 146 2.43 -16.64 -11.78
CA GLU A 146 3.62 -17.23 -12.38
C GLU A 146 4.26 -16.32 -13.42
N TRP A 147 3.48 -15.53 -14.15
CA TRP A 147 3.99 -14.57 -15.12
C TRP A 147 4.81 -13.48 -14.44
N TYR A 148 4.27 -12.89 -13.37
CA TYR A 148 4.97 -11.89 -12.57
C TYR A 148 6.21 -12.47 -11.88
N HIS A 149 6.11 -13.69 -11.32
CA HIS A 149 7.27 -14.37 -10.71
C HIS A 149 8.40 -14.57 -11.73
N ASN A 150 8.08 -15.01 -12.94
CA ASN A 150 9.07 -15.20 -14.01
C ASN A 150 9.67 -13.88 -14.49
N LEU A 151 8.89 -12.80 -14.50
CA LEU A 151 9.41 -11.47 -14.78
C LEU A 151 10.38 -11.02 -13.68
N MET A 152 9.98 -11.11 -12.41
CA MET A 152 10.79 -10.65 -11.27
C MET A 152 12.10 -11.43 -11.14
N LYS A 153 12.12 -12.74 -11.43
CA LYS A 153 13.33 -13.58 -11.45
C LYS A 153 14.42 -13.10 -12.42
N LYS A 154 14.07 -12.27 -13.41
CA LYS A 154 15.06 -11.69 -14.33
C LYS A 154 15.84 -10.54 -13.70
N TYR A 155 15.33 -9.96 -12.61
CA TYR A 155 15.86 -8.75 -11.98
C TYR A 155 16.30 -8.95 -10.54
N PHE A 156 15.67 -9.88 -9.81
CA PHE A 156 15.96 -10.17 -8.41
C PHE A 156 16.50 -11.59 -8.23
N ASP A 157 17.61 -11.71 -7.50
CA ASP A 157 18.21 -13.01 -7.15
C ASP A 157 17.30 -13.82 -6.21
N ILE A 158 16.54 -13.12 -5.37
CA ILE A 158 15.62 -13.70 -4.40
C ILE A 158 14.21 -13.25 -4.77
N ILE A 159 13.32 -14.22 -4.93
CA ILE A 159 11.88 -13.98 -4.88
C ILE A 159 11.23 -15.02 -3.96
N ILE A 160 10.45 -14.55 -3.00
CA ILE A 160 9.68 -15.41 -2.08
C ILE A 160 8.20 -15.07 -2.27
N PRO A 161 7.45 -15.92 -2.97
CA PRO A 161 6.00 -15.80 -3.06
C PRO A 161 5.36 -16.05 -1.69
N LEU A 162 4.38 -15.22 -1.34
CA LEU A 162 3.59 -15.31 -0.13
C LEU A 162 2.10 -15.22 -0.49
N ASN A 163 1.26 -15.84 0.35
CA ASN A 163 -0.19 -15.72 0.18
C ASN A 163 -0.63 -14.29 0.52
N ALA A 164 -1.47 -13.70 -0.32
CA ALA A 164 -2.20 -12.49 0.05
C ALA A 164 -3.48 -12.87 0.80
N ARG A 165 -4.03 -11.91 1.55
CA ARG A 165 -5.33 -12.07 2.23
C ARG A 165 -6.49 -12.21 1.23
N ASN A 166 -6.52 -11.36 0.20
CA ASN A 166 -7.46 -11.51 -0.89
C ASN A 166 -6.89 -12.54 -1.89
N PRO A 167 -7.58 -13.65 -2.20
CA PRO A 167 -7.07 -14.66 -3.11
C PRO A 167 -6.82 -14.15 -4.54
N ILE A 168 -7.47 -13.04 -4.93
CA ILE A 168 -7.23 -12.38 -6.22
C ILE A 168 -5.86 -11.68 -6.27
N ASN A 169 -5.22 -11.47 -5.12
CA ASN A 169 -3.91 -10.86 -5.00
C ASN A 169 -2.82 -11.94 -4.81
N SER A 170 -1.57 -11.54 -5.02
CA SER A 170 -0.40 -12.25 -4.52
C SER A 170 0.60 -11.30 -3.90
N ILE A 171 1.38 -11.81 -2.94
CA ILE A 171 2.50 -11.07 -2.38
C ILE A 171 3.80 -11.71 -2.86
N VAL A 172 4.78 -10.88 -3.21
CA VAL A 172 6.17 -11.31 -3.46
C VAL A 172 7.10 -10.42 -2.67
N ILE A 173 8.03 -11.02 -1.93
CA ILE A 173 9.14 -10.28 -1.32
C ILE A 173 10.46 -10.66 -1.99
N THR A 174 11.39 -9.72 -2.08
CA THR A 174 12.70 -9.93 -2.74
C THR A 174 13.87 -10.03 -1.76
N PHE A 175 13.58 -10.35 -0.50
CA PHE A 175 14.56 -10.48 0.58
C PHE A 175 14.29 -11.75 1.39
N ASN A 176 15.36 -12.29 1.99
CA ASN A 176 15.25 -13.48 2.81
C ASN A 176 14.48 -13.21 4.11
N ILE A 177 13.68 -14.17 4.54
CA ILE A 177 13.02 -14.18 5.84
C ILE A 177 13.28 -15.52 6.55
N ASN A 178 13.42 -15.48 7.87
CA ASN A 178 13.52 -16.72 8.65
C ASN A 178 12.14 -17.33 8.95
N LYS A 179 12.14 -18.58 9.41
CA LYS A 179 10.91 -19.34 9.75
C LYS A 179 10.03 -18.61 10.76
N THR A 180 10.62 -17.87 11.70
CA THR A 180 9.88 -17.09 12.71
C THR A 180 9.09 -15.96 12.07
N ILE A 181 9.70 -15.20 11.14
CA ILE A 181 9.02 -14.12 10.41
C ILE A 181 7.93 -14.69 9.50
N PHE A 182 8.22 -15.77 8.77
CA PHE A 182 7.22 -16.44 7.93
C PHE A 182 5.99 -16.90 8.73
N ASN A 183 6.20 -17.49 9.92
CA ASN A 183 5.11 -17.91 10.79
C ASN A 183 4.31 -16.71 11.35
N LYS A 184 4.97 -15.59 11.66
CA LYS A 184 4.28 -14.35 12.05
C LYS A 184 3.43 -13.82 10.91
N TYR A 185 3.95 -13.81 9.68
CA TYR A 185 3.21 -13.38 8.49
C TYR A 185 1.93 -14.21 8.28
N LYS A 186 2.04 -15.54 8.33
CA LYS A 186 0.87 -16.44 8.26
C LYS A 186 -0.17 -16.16 9.35
N LYS A 187 0.27 -15.87 10.57
CA LYS A 187 -0.65 -15.49 11.65
C LYS A 187 -1.36 -14.17 11.35
N ILE A 188 -0.64 -13.16 10.85
CA ILE A 188 -1.23 -11.86 10.47
C ILE A 188 -2.35 -12.06 9.44
N LEU A 189 -2.12 -12.88 8.41
CA LEU A 189 -3.14 -13.16 7.37
C LEU A 189 -4.43 -13.77 7.92
N ASN A 190 -4.35 -14.55 9.00
CA ASN A 190 -5.51 -15.21 9.60
C ASN A 190 -6.27 -14.34 10.61
N LEU A 191 -5.74 -13.16 10.97
CA LEU A 191 -6.45 -12.24 11.87
C LEU A 191 -7.59 -11.55 11.13
N ASP A 192 -8.78 -11.47 11.72
CA ASP A 192 -9.89 -10.71 11.16
C ASP A 192 -9.81 -9.24 11.61
N ILE A 193 -10.15 -8.26 10.76
CA ILE A 193 -9.92 -6.84 11.09
C ILE A 193 -10.88 -6.37 12.20
N ASN A 194 -12.00 -7.07 12.38
CA ASN A 194 -12.93 -6.83 13.49
C ASN A 194 -12.31 -7.15 14.86
N ASP A 195 -11.17 -7.85 14.90
CA ASP A 195 -10.47 -8.09 16.14
C ASP A 195 -9.82 -6.78 16.62
N ASN A 196 -10.44 -6.23 17.67
CA ASN A 196 -10.05 -5.17 18.62
C ASN A 196 -8.55 -4.91 18.89
N LEU A 197 -7.65 -5.74 18.40
CA LEU A 197 -6.20 -5.74 18.55
C LEU A 197 -5.49 -4.78 17.58
N GLN A 198 -6.02 -4.52 16.38
CA GLN A 198 -5.29 -3.74 15.37
C GLN A 198 -5.39 -2.21 15.57
N ILE A 199 -6.52 -1.67 16.04
CA ILE A 199 -6.63 -0.24 16.42
C ILE A 199 -5.62 0.09 17.53
N LYS A 200 -5.44 -0.81 18.52
CA LYS A 200 -4.37 -0.66 19.54
C LYS A 200 -2.96 -0.66 18.93
N TYR A 201 -2.75 -1.41 17.86
CA TYR A 201 -1.46 -1.54 17.17
C TYR A 201 -1.13 -0.31 16.30
N ILE A 202 -2.16 0.39 15.81
CA ILE A 202 -2.03 1.63 15.02
C ILE A 202 -1.87 2.86 15.94
N PHE A 203 -2.60 2.92 17.06
CA PHE A 203 -2.67 4.13 17.91
C PHE A 203 -1.97 4.01 19.28
N GLY A 204 -1.34 2.87 19.59
CA GLY A 204 -0.37 2.77 20.68
C GLY A 204 -0.88 2.87 22.13
N LYS A 205 -2.20 2.87 22.43
CA LYS A 205 -2.72 2.89 23.83
C LYS A 205 -3.93 1.99 24.10
N LYS A 206 -4.10 1.60 25.39
CA LYS A 206 -5.21 0.79 25.91
C LYS A 206 -6.57 1.52 25.80
N ILE A 207 -7.30 1.31 24.72
CA ILE A 207 -8.70 1.74 24.58
C ILE A 207 -9.62 0.79 25.37
N THR A 208 -10.65 1.32 26.06
CA THR A 208 -11.62 0.53 26.83
C THR A 208 -12.68 -0.12 25.93
N LYS A 209 -13.29 -1.24 26.36
CA LYS A 209 -14.29 -2.01 25.59
C LYS A 209 -15.50 -1.18 25.12
N LYS A 210 -15.92 -0.18 25.93
CA LYS A 210 -17.04 0.74 25.65
C LYS A 210 -16.68 1.83 24.63
N GLN A 211 -15.45 2.35 24.66
CA GLN A 211 -14.94 3.26 23.64
C GLN A 211 -14.80 2.52 22.29
N MET A 212 -14.31 1.28 22.34
CA MET A 212 -14.09 0.42 21.19
C MET A 212 -15.38 0.08 20.41
N GLN A 213 -16.50 -0.17 21.10
CA GLN A 213 -17.81 -0.42 20.48
C GLN A 213 -18.41 0.81 19.75
N LYS A 214 -18.07 2.03 20.17
CA LYS A 214 -18.48 3.27 19.47
C LYS A 214 -17.60 3.54 18.24
N ILE A 215 -16.32 3.23 18.37
CA ILE A 215 -15.26 3.36 17.36
C ILE A 215 -15.55 2.42 16.16
N THR A 216 -15.83 1.15 16.37
CA THR A 216 -16.02 0.15 15.29
C THR A 216 -17.22 0.40 14.38
N LYS A 217 -18.28 1.09 14.84
CA LYS A 217 -19.52 1.30 14.08
C LYS A 217 -19.42 2.39 12.99
N TYR A 218 -18.46 3.31 13.07
CA TYR A 218 -18.42 4.52 12.23
C TYR A 218 -17.06 4.85 11.61
N ILE A 219 -16.00 4.11 11.95
CA ILE A 219 -14.64 4.55 11.68
C ILE A 219 -14.17 4.36 10.25
N PRO A 220 -14.33 3.24 9.52
CA PRO A 220 -13.57 3.06 8.28
C PRO A 220 -13.73 4.22 7.29
N ILE A 221 -14.97 4.65 7.02
CA ILE A 221 -15.22 5.69 6.00
C ILE A 221 -15.01 7.11 6.57
N LYS A 222 -15.55 7.42 7.76
CA LYS A 222 -15.52 8.79 8.32
C LYS A 222 -14.17 9.13 8.95
N PHE A 223 -13.49 8.16 9.57
CA PHE A 223 -12.13 8.34 10.09
C PHE A 223 -11.15 8.60 8.97
N ILE A 224 -11.21 7.83 7.89
CA ILE A 224 -10.24 7.99 6.81
C ILE A 224 -10.51 9.32 6.10
N LYS A 225 -11.78 9.67 5.83
CA LYS A 225 -12.13 11.01 5.32
C LYS A 225 -11.55 12.13 6.19
N ASN A 226 -11.75 12.08 7.50
CA ASN A 226 -11.25 13.12 8.41
C ASN A 226 -9.71 13.11 8.57
N PHE A 227 -9.08 11.94 8.62
CA PHE A 227 -7.63 11.77 8.63
C PHE A 227 -6.97 12.38 7.39
N LEU A 228 -7.69 12.35 6.26
CA LEU A 228 -7.22 12.89 4.98
C LEU A 228 -7.52 14.39 4.82
N THR A 229 -8.56 14.93 5.46
CA THR A 229 -9.01 16.31 5.29
C THR A 229 -8.59 17.28 6.40
N SER A 230 -8.27 16.81 7.60
CA SER A 230 -7.89 17.65 8.74
C SER A 230 -6.67 17.05 9.44
N GLY A 231 -5.76 17.90 9.93
CA GLY A 231 -4.73 17.46 10.89
C GLY A 231 -5.36 16.61 12.00
N PHE A 232 -4.70 15.49 12.29
CA PHE A 232 -5.14 14.36 13.11
C PHE A 232 -6.29 14.60 14.10
N ILE A 233 -7.29 13.70 14.05
CA ILE A 233 -8.31 13.55 15.10
C ILE A 233 -7.78 12.59 16.17
N ASP A 234 -7.62 13.08 17.40
CA ASP A 234 -7.32 12.22 18.55
C ASP A 234 -8.56 11.41 18.95
N LEU A 235 -8.61 10.15 18.51
CA LEU A 235 -9.68 9.20 18.86
C LEU A 235 -9.61 8.74 20.32
N THR A 236 -8.68 9.22 21.13
CA THR A 236 -8.67 8.98 22.58
C THR A 236 -9.53 10.00 23.35
N ASP A 237 -9.86 11.14 22.73
CA ASP A 237 -10.77 12.14 23.31
C ASP A 237 -12.24 11.79 23.02
N ILE A 238 -12.98 11.50 24.09
CA ILE A 238 -14.40 11.15 24.01
C ILE A 238 -15.28 12.32 23.54
N ASN A 239 -14.84 13.56 23.74
CA ASN A 239 -15.54 14.75 23.28
C ASN A 239 -15.36 14.94 21.78
N ILE A 240 -14.17 14.63 21.27
CA ILE A 240 -13.93 14.55 19.82
C ILE A 240 -14.81 13.45 19.22
N ILE A 241 -14.85 12.24 19.80
CA ILE A 241 -15.76 11.16 19.35
C ILE A 241 -17.23 11.61 19.34
N LYS A 242 -17.68 12.35 20.37
CA LYS A 242 -19.06 12.87 20.46
C LYS A 242 -19.35 14.01 19.48
N SER A 243 -18.37 14.84 19.14
CA SER A 243 -18.53 15.90 18.13
C SER A 243 -18.66 15.36 16.71
N ILE A 244 -18.26 14.09 16.50
CA ILE A 244 -18.28 13.39 15.22
C ILE A 244 -19.53 12.49 15.09
N SER A 245 -20.31 12.27 16.16
CA SER A 245 -21.60 11.56 16.12
C SER A 245 -22.73 12.50 15.76
#